data_AF-A0A1F4QQM1-F1
#
_entry.id   AF-A0A1F4QQM1-F1
#
_cell.length_a   1.000
_cell.length_b   1.000
_cell.length_c   1.000
_cell.angle_alpha   90.00
_cell.angle_beta   90.00
_cell.angle_gamma   90.00
#
_symmetry.space_group_name_H-M   'P 1'
#
loop_
_entity.id
_entity.type
_entity.pdbx_description
1 polymer ?
#
loop_
_entity_poly.entity_id
_entity_poly.type
_entity_poly.pdbx_seq_one_letter_code
_entity_poly.pdbx_strand_id
1 'polypeptide(L)'
;MGSRKKYGAAFYLRLAISLGLILYILNRVGLEALWDTIRTANLSYLVLSISITPVLILVSSWKWHVILAALGVRYSFGGLFWLYVVGYFFNTVLPTNVGGDVVRAVILGKKTGKNPQAFSSVFVERFTGLTALLLMAIVAFLLAIRKLWDAWIGLALLLALVGYAILLYVLLEPKILKWMGAKIPVAFLRKLIAKTEKFQSATLALKHKKAALVFAMANSLLFYLVAVFNVYVTTLVFHPGITLADCFIITPIVLVITMIPLSIGGIGLSEGAYVFTFTRLGLVGAVGLSVAFLMRAKALVAGIVGGIYYSFMGMGIKEELSGPAEMKTVDDGDVQGKVDYFSGFEDVMRRKKSPLAKYQDIVIGNGSLWELCKYELITALWAACPGVIGYFSRQVFYRFILGSIGKGSVFGKNVTIRHGKKIFLGKRCVAEEYSMLSAQGDEHSAITLGNEVLLGRGTVLSTRNGTISIGDYSNIGAN
;
A
#
# COMPACT_ATOMS: atom_id res chain seq x y z
N MET A 1 3.91 30.27 -6.01
CA MET A 1 4.38 29.22 -6.95
C MET A 1 5.75 28.59 -6.62
N GLY A 2 6.35 28.82 -5.44
CA GLY A 2 7.70 28.32 -5.11
C GLY A 2 7.83 26.91 -4.49
N SER A 3 6.75 26.31 -3.96
CA SER A 3 6.87 25.02 -3.25
C SER A 3 6.82 23.78 -4.16
N ARG A 4 6.10 23.82 -5.30
CA ARG A 4 5.98 22.67 -6.21
C ARG A 4 7.29 22.28 -6.91
N LYS A 5 8.19 23.23 -7.22
CA LYS A 5 9.50 22.93 -7.83
C LYS A 5 10.46 22.19 -6.89
N LYS A 6 10.43 22.47 -5.58
CA LYS A 6 11.35 21.84 -4.59
C LYS A 6 11.05 20.35 -4.35
N TYR A 7 9.78 19.94 -4.36
CA TYR A 7 9.42 18.54 -4.13
C TYR A 7 9.78 17.62 -5.31
N GLY A 8 9.73 18.14 -6.55
CA GLY A 8 10.19 17.41 -7.72
C GLY A 8 11.71 17.14 -7.68
N ALA A 9 12.51 18.17 -7.38
CA ALA A 9 13.97 18.06 -7.39
C ALA A 9 14.51 16.98 -6.42
N ALA A 10 13.97 16.92 -5.20
CA ALA A 10 14.37 15.89 -4.23
C ALA A 10 13.98 14.47 -4.69
N PHE A 11 12.82 14.31 -5.34
CA PHE A 11 12.39 13.03 -5.90
C PHE A 11 13.30 12.59 -7.05
N TYR A 12 13.58 13.47 -8.02
CA TYR A 12 14.47 13.17 -9.15
C TYR A 12 15.91 12.89 -8.69
N LEU A 13 16.41 13.61 -7.68
CA LEU A 13 17.72 13.32 -7.09
C LEU A 13 17.77 11.91 -6.49
N ARG A 14 16.78 11.54 -5.68
CA ARG A 14 16.71 10.18 -5.10
C ARG A 14 16.56 9.11 -6.18
N LEU A 15 15.82 9.40 -7.25
CA LEU A 15 15.67 8.50 -8.39
C LEU A 15 17.03 8.29 -9.09
N ALA A 16 17.76 9.38 -9.36
CA ALA A 16 19.09 9.34 -9.96
C ALA A 16 20.09 8.57 -9.09
N ILE A 17 20.08 8.81 -7.76
CA ILE A 17 20.90 8.06 -6.80
C ILE A 17 20.55 6.56 -6.84
N SER A 18 19.25 6.22 -6.85
CA SER A 18 18.80 4.82 -6.87
C SER A 18 19.26 4.10 -8.14
N LEU A 19 19.09 4.74 -9.30
CA LEU A 19 19.50 4.19 -10.59
C LEU A 19 21.03 4.09 -10.71
N GLY A 20 21.75 5.14 -10.29
CA GLY A 20 23.21 5.18 -10.30
C GLY A 20 23.82 4.09 -9.42
N LEU A 21 23.28 3.88 -8.21
CA LEU A 21 23.73 2.81 -7.32
C LEU A 21 23.51 1.43 -7.94
N ILE A 22 22.33 1.17 -8.52
CA ILE A 22 22.06 -0.13 -9.17
C ILE A 22 23.01 -0.37 -10.34
N LEU A 23 23.18 0.61 -11.23
CA LEU A 23 24.07 0.47 -12.39
C LEU A 23 25.52 0.24 -11.95
N TYR A 24 25.97 0.97 -10.93
CA TYR A 24 27.29 0.78 -10.34
C TYR A 24 27.47 -0.63 -9.77
N ILE A 25 26.49 -1.13 -9.01
CA ILE A 25 26.55 -2.47 -8.41
C ILE A 25 26.54 -3.56 -9.48
N LEU A 26 25.69 -3.44 -10.50
CA LEU A 26 25.62 -4.40 -11.61
C LEU A 26 26.91 -4.43 -12.41
N ASN A 27 27.52 -3.27 -12.67
CA ASN A 27 28.82 -3.18 -13.33
C ASN A 27 29.92 -3.83 -12.48
N ARG A 28 29.94 -3.56 -11.17
CA ARG A 28 30.94 -4.12 -10.24
C ARG A 28 30.84 -5.63 -10.04
N VAL A 29 29.62 -6.16 -9.96
CA VAL A 29 29.37 -7.60 -9.73
C VAL A 29 29.50 -8.40 -11.02
N GLY A 30 29.13 -7.81 -12.16
CA GLY A 30 29.06 -8.49 -13.45
C GLY A 30 27.74 -9.24 -13.63
N LEU A 31 27.11 -9.09 -14.80
CA LEU A 31 25.85 -9.75 -15.13
C LEU A 31 26.01 -11.27 -15.27
N GLU A 32 27.16 -11.72 -15.78
CA GLU A 32 27.48 -13.14 -15.96
C GLU A 32 27.57 -13.87 -14.61
N ALA A 33 28.38 -13.36 -13.69
CA ALA A 33 28.52 -13.92 -12.34
C ALA A 33 27.19 -13.93 -11.57
N LEU A 34 26.36 -12.89 -11.74
CA LEU A 34 25.02 -12.86 -11.17
C LEU A 34 24.14 -13.97 -11.76
N TRP A 35 24.16 -14.13 -13.08
CA TRP A 35 23.36 -15.13 -13.79
C TRP A 35 23.77 -16.57 -13.40
N ASP A 36 25.07 -16.83 -13.31
CA ASP A 36 25.59 -18.13 -12.87
C ASP A 36 25.18 -18.43 -11.43
N THR A 37 25.23 -17.43 -10.54
CA THR A 37 24.75 -17.59 -9.17
C THR A 37 23.26 -17.94 -9.13
N ILE A 38 22.42 -17.25 -9.92
CA ILE A 38 20.97 -17.51 -9.96
C ILE A 38 20.67 -18.92 -10.47
N ARG A 39 21.45 -19.45 -11.42
CA ARG A 39 21.28 -20.82 -11.94
C ARG A 39 21.54 -21.90 -10.89
N THR A 40 22.34 -21.61 -9.86
CA THR A 40 22.60 -22.55 -8.77
C THR A 40 21.50 -22.56 -7.69
N ALA A 41 20.40 -21.82 -7.90
CA ALA A 41 19.33 -21.67 -6.93
C ALA A 41 18.72 -23.01 -6.49
N ASN A 42 18.80 -23.30 -5.19
CA ASN A 42 18.15 -24.45 -4.60
C ASN A 42 16.66 -24.18 -4.36
N LEU A 43 15.79 -24.94 -5.03
CA LEU A 43 14.34 -24.73 -4.99
C LEU A 43 13.72 -25.01 -3.62
N SER A 44 14.25 -25.96 -2.85
CA SER A 44 13.74 -26.28 -1.51
C SER A 44 13.96 -25.11 -0.54
N TYR A 45 15.15 -24.52 -0.56
CA TYR A 45 15.43 -23.32 0.24
C TYR A 45 14.68 -22.10 -0.28
N LEU A 46 14.38 -22.01 -1.57
CA LEU A 46 13.57 -20.93 -2.14
C LEU A 46 12.15 -20.95 -1.56
N VAL A 47 11.49 -22.11 -1.57
CA VAL A 47 10.14 -22.28 -1.00
C VAL A 47 10.15 -21.98 0.50
N LEU A 48 11.12 -22.53 1.23
CA LEU A 48 11.26 -22.27 2.66
C LEU A 48 11.47 -20.77 2.95
N SER A 49 12.30 -20.10 2.16
CA SER A 49 12.55 -18.65 2.27
C SER A 49 11.27 -17.84 2.10
N ILE A 50 10.42 -18.18 1.11
CA ILE A 50 9.15 -17.49 0.88
C ILE A 50 8.22 -17.64 2.09
N SER A 51 8.11 -18.86 2.65
CA SER A 51 7.26 -19.19 3.80
C SER A 51 7.63 -18.48 5.11
N ILE A 52 8.85 -17.93 5.24
CA ILE A 52 9.26 -17.17 6.43
C ILE A 52 8.63 -15.75 6.44
N THR A 53 8.24 -15.21 5.28
CA THR A 53 7.70 -13.84 5.18
C THR A 53 6.41 -13.66 6.00
N PRO A 54 5.40 -14.55 5.88
CA PRO A 54 4.23 -14.51 6.77
C PRO A 54 4.57 -14.62 8.25
N VAL A 55 5.59 -15.39 8.63
CA VAL A 55 6.03 -15.54 10.04
C VAL A 55 6.55 -14.20 10.58
N LEU A 56 7.37 -13.48 9.81
CA LEU A 56 7.83 -12.14 10.17
C LEU A 56 6.66 -11.16 10.36
N ILE A 57 5.64 -11.25 9.50
CA ILE A 57 4.42 -10.44 9.59
C ILE A 57 3.62 -10.81 10.84
N LEU A 58 3.50 -12.10 11.18
CA LEU A 58 2.81 -12.57 12.39
C LEU A 58 3.50 -12.07 13.66
N VAL A 59 4.83 -12.21 13.75
CA VAL A 59 5.63 -11.71 14.89
C VAL A 59 5.45 -10.20 15.05
N SER A 60 5.43 -9.44 13.95
CA SER A 60 5.18 -8.00 13.99
C SER A 60 3.74 -7.68 14.41
N SER A 61 2.76 -8.41 13.88
CA SER A 61 1.34 -8.25 14.21
C SER A 61 1.06 -8.56 15.67
N TRP A 62 1.78 -9.52 16.26
CA TRP A 62 1.65 -9.88 17.66
C TRP A 62 2.13 -8.77 18.59
N LYS A 63 3.30 -8.19 18.30
CA LYS A 63 3.76 -6.99 18.99
C LYS A 63 2.75 -5.87 18.91
N TRP A 64 2.24 -5.58 17.71
CA TRP A 64 1.28 -4.50 17.54
C TRP A 64 0.00 -4.73 18.33
N HIS A 65 -0.50 -5.98 18.34
CA HIS A 65 -1.70 -6.36 19.08
C HIS A 65 -1.55 -6.11 20.59
N VAL A 66 -0.41 -6.50 21.18
CA VAL A 66 -0.14 -6.28 22.62
C VAL A 66 -0.03 -4.79 22.96
N ILE A 67 0.64 -4.01 22.12
CA ILE A 67 0.77 -2.55 22.31
C ILE A 67 -0.61 -1.86 22.23
N LEU A 68 -1.45 -2.27 21.28
CA LEU A 68 -2.81 -1.74 21.14
C LEU A 68 -3.69 -2.10 22.34
N ALA A 69 -3.61 -3.34 22.82
CA ALA A 69 -4.32 -3.77 24.02
C ALA A 69 -3.91 -2.94 25.26
N ALA A 70 -2.61 -2.65 25.42
CA ALA A 70 -2.11 -1.80 26.49
C ALA A 70 -2.60 -0.35 26.42
N LEU A 71 -2.90 0.13 25.20
CA LEU A 71 -3.53 1.43 24.93
C LEU A 71 -5.06 1.42 25.01
N GLY A 72 -5.67 0.29 25.38
CA GLY A 72 -7.13 0.14 25.45
C GLY A 72 -7.81 0.11 24.07
N VAL A 73 -7.08 -0.22 23.01
CA VAL A 73 -7.62 -0.41 21.65
C VAL A 73 -7.79 -1.91 21.40
N ARG A 74 -9.04 -2.38 21.29
CA ARG A 74 -9.33 -3.76 20.92
C ARG A 74 -9.57 -3.86 19.41
N TYR A 75 -8.82 -4.71 18.74
CA TYR A 75 -8.97 -5.01 17.32
C TYR A 75 -8.51 -6.43 17.05
N SER A 76 -9.09 -7.12 16.06
CA SER A 76 -8.81 -8.53 15.80
C SER A 76 -7.37 -8.74 15.31
N PHE A 77 -6.71 -9.79 15.79
CA PHE A 77 -5.34 -10.13 15.39
C PHE A 77 -5.22 -10.36 13.88
N GLY A 78 -6.15 -11.12 13.28
CA GLY A 78 -6.18 -11.33 11.83
C GLY A 78 -6.36 -10.04 11.04
N GLY A 79 -7.13 -9.08 11.58
CA GLY A 79 -7.25 -7.76 10.99
C GLY A 79 -5.93 -6.97 11.03
N LEU A 80 -5.14 -7.09 12.11
CA LEU A 80 -3.81 -6.47 12.20
C LEU A 80 -2.82 -7.11 11.24
N PHE A 81 -2.85 -8.44 11.10
CA PHE A 81 -2.05 -9.17 10.12
C PHE A 81 -2.29 -8.63 8.71
N TRP A 82 -3.54 -8.56 8.26
CA TRP A 82 -3.86 -8.02 6.94
C TRP A 82 -3.51 -6.54 6.80
N LEU A 83 -3.63 -5.73 7.85
CA LEU A 83 -3.15 -4.34 7.84
C LEU A 83 -1.63 -4.24 7.63
N TYR A 84 -0.85 -5.19 8.15
CA TYR A 84 0.58 -5.26 7.85
C TYR A 84 0.84 -5.62 6.39
N VAL A 85 0.11 -6.59 5.84
CA VAL A 85 0.23 -6.98 4.43
C VAL A 85 -0.13 -5.79 3.52
N VAL A 86 -1.19 -5.04 3.84
CA VAL A 86 -1.50 -3.75 3.17
C VAL A 86 -0.37 -2.74 3.35
N GLY A 87 0.27 -2.70 4.52
CA GLY A 87 1.46 -1.87 4.74
C GLY A 87 2.61 -2.18 3.78
N TYR A 88 2.84 -3.46 3.43
CA TYR A 88 3.82 -3.84 2.41
C TYR A 88 3.51 -3.21 1.04
N PHE A 89 2.25 -3.25 0.60
CA PHE A 89 1.83 -2.61 -0.66
C PHE A 89 2.22 -1.14 -0.71
N PHE A 90 1.86 -0.38 0.32
CA PHE A 90 2.15 1.05 0.36
C PHE A 90 3.64 1.35 0.53
N ASN A 91 4.41 0.50 1.19
CA ASN A 91 5.87 0.64 1.26
C ASN A 91 6.56 0.36 -0.08
N THR A 92 5.97 -0.47 -0.94
CA THR A 92 6.47 -0.72 -2.30
C THR A 92 6.11 0.40 -3.27
N VAL A 93 4.89 0.95 -3.16
CA VAL A 93 4.38 1.96 -4.11
C VAL A 93 4.79 3.38 -3.74
N LEU A 94 4.87 3.71 -2.44
CA LEU A 94 5.21 5.06 -2.00
C LEU A 94 6.73 5.27 -2.03
N PRO A 95 7.20 6.48 -2.38
CA PRO A 95 8.63 6.81 -2.42
C PRO A 95 9.27 6.92 -1.02
N THR A 96 8.55 6.55 0.03
CA THR A 96 8.95 6.66 1.44
C THR A 96 8.82 5.31 2.13
N ASN A 97 9.87 4.89 2.85
CA ASN A 97 9.90 3.63 3.62
C ASN A 97 8.95 3.59 4.85
N VAL A 98 8.24 4.70 5.11
CA VAL A 98 7.31 4.86 6.26
C VAL A 98 5.85 4.98 5.78
N GLY A 99 5.61 4.94 4.47
CA GLY A 99 4.28 5.17 3.89
C GLY A 99 3.23 4.16 4.37
N GLY A 100 3.58 2.87 4.38
CA GLY A 100 2.71 1.80 4.86
C GLY A 100 2.40 1.89 6.36
N ASP A 101 3.32 2.41 7.17
CA ASP A 101 3.07 2.63 8.60
C ASP A 101 2.02 3.69 8.87
N VAL A 102 2.07 4.77 8.09
CA VAL A 102 1.07 5.83 8.17
C VAL A 102 -0.28 5.28 7.76
N VAL A 103 -0.34 4.51 6.67
CA VAL A 103 -1.59 3.93 6.19
C VAL A 103 -2.21 2.97 7.21
N ARG A 104 -1.43 2.04 7.78
CA ARG A 104 -1.97 1.11 8.80
C ARG A 104 -2.48 1.84 10.04
N ALA A 105 -1.78 2.89 10.50
CA ALA A 105 -2.24 3.72 11.61
C ALA A 105 -3.53 4.49 11.28
N VAL A 106 -3.65 5.06 10.07
CA VAL A 106 -4.84 5.78 9.61
C VAL A 106 -6.05 4.85 9.49
N ILE A 107 -5.88 3.68 8.85
CA ILE A 107 -6.99 2.73 8.68
C ILE A 107 -7.47 2.23 10.05
N LEU A 108 -6.53 1.85 10.94
CA LEU A 108 -6.88 1.41 12.29
C LEU A 108 -7.56 2.53 13.09
N GLY A 109 -7.04 3.76 13.01
CA GLY A 109 -7.60 4.93 13.69
C GLY A 109 -9.03 5.25 13.22
N LYS A 110 -9.31 5.14 11.91
CA LYS A 110 -10.66 5.28 11.36
C LYS A 110 -11.60 4.17 11.82
N LYS A 111 -11.13 2.92 11.86
CA LYS A 111 -11.96 1.76 12.27
C LYS A 111 -12.28 1.74 13.76
N THR A 112 -11.38 2.26 14.60
CA THR A 112 -11.52 2.21 16.06
C THR A 112 -11.97 3.53 16.69
N GLY A 113 -11.98 4.63 15.92
CA GLY A 113 -12.17 5.99 16.43
C GLY A 113 -11.00 6.53 17.26
N LYS A 114 -9.96 5.73 17.50
CA LYS A 114 -8.85 6.02 18.41
C LYS A 114 -7.56 6.39 17.66
N ASN A 115 -7.63 7.48 16.88
CA ASN A 115 -6.51 7.92 16.03
C ASN A 115 -5.20 8.17 16.80
N PRO A 116 -5.16 8.94 17.91
CA PRO A 116 -3.90 9.17 18.64
C PRO A 116 -3.24 7.87 19.11
N GLN A 117 -4.03 6.94 19.66
CA GLN A 117 -3.55 5.64 20.13
C GLN A 117 -3.02 4.77 18.98
N ALA A 118 -3.70 4.76 17.83
CA ALA A 118 -3.25 4.02 16.66
C ALA A 118 -1.88 4.54 16.16
N PHE A 119 -1.69 5.86 16.07
CA PHE A 119 -0.39 6.44 15.69
C PHE A 119 0.69 6.18 16.76
N SER A 120 0.38 6.38 18.05
CA SER A 120 1.34 6.13 19.14
C SER A 120 1.77 4.67 19.21
N SER A 121 0.86 3.72 18.92
CA SER A 121 1.21 2.30 18.86
C SER A 121 2.27 2.01 17.80
N VAL A 122 2.05 2.47 16.56
CA VAL A 122 3.00 2.32 15.44
C VAL A 122 4.34 2.99 15.73
N PHE A 123 4.31 4.13 16.41
CA PHE A 123 5.53 4.81 16.83
C PHE A 123 6.32 3.99 17.85
N VAL A 124 5.68 3.49 18.91
CA VAL A 124 6.35 2.63 19.90
C VAL A 124 6.88 1.35 19.26
N GLU A 125 6.17 0.79 18.29
CA GLU A 125 6.66 -0.34 17.51
C GLU A 125 7.94 -0.05 16.76
N ARG A 126 7.99 1.10 16.05
CA ARG A 126 9.17 1.55 15.31
C ARG A 126 10.31 1.88 16.24
N PHE A 127 10.00 2.47 17.37
CA PHE A 127 10.96 2.84 18.39
C PHE A 127 11.65 1.61 18.98
N THR A 128 10.87 0.67 19.52
CA THR A 128 11.38 -0.59 20.10
C THR A 128 12.11 -1.46 19.07
N GLY A 129 11.62 -1.47 17.82
CA GLY A 129 12.30 -2.11 16.71
C GLY A 129 13.67 -1.49 16.45
N LEU A 130 13.76 -0.16 16.30
CA LEU A 130 15.02 0.52 16.07
C LEU A 130 16.01 0.33 17.23
N THR A 131 15.54 0.35 18.49
CA THR A 131 16.41 0.05 19.64
C THR A 131 17.03 -1.34 19.52
N ALA A 132 16.19 -2.37 19.29
CA ALA A 132 16.65 -3.74 19.16
C ALA A 132 17.61 -3.90 17.97
N LEU A 133 17.33 -3.26 16.83
CA LEU A 133 18.18 -3.28 15.65
C LEU A 133 19.57 -2.70 15.93
N LEU A 134 19.64 -1.52 16.55
CA LEU A 134 20.91 -0.86 16.84
C LEU A 134 21.74 -1.67 17.84
N LEU A 135 21.11 -2.26 18.86
CA LEU A 135 21.77 -3.18 19.79
C LEU A 135 22.34 -4.39 19.06
N MET A 136 21.55 -5.04 18.19
CA MET A 136 22.05 -6.16 17.40
C MET A 136 23.15 -5.73 16.42
N ALA A 137 23.05 -4.54 15.82
CA ALA A 137 24.07 -4.01 14.92
C ALA A 137 25.40 -3.74 15.65
N ILE A 138 25.35 -3.24 16.89
CA ILE A 138 26.54 -3.08 17.74
C ILE A 138 27.16 -4.46 18.02
N VAL A 139 26.36 -5.43 18.46
CA VAL A 139 26.87 -6.79 18.75
C VAL A 139 27.47 -7.42 17.48
N ALA A 140 26.79 -7.33 16.34
CA ALA A 140 27.27 -7.80 15.05
C ALA A 140 28.60 -7.14 14.64
N PHE A 141 28.70 -5.81 14.78
CA PHE A 141 29.92 -5.07 14.46
C PHE A 141 31.08 -5.46 15.37
N LEU A 142 30.85 -5.64 16.67
CA LEU A 142 31.86 -6.07 17.63
C LEU A 142 32.37 -7.49 17.34
N LEU A 143 31.47 -8.42 17.03
CA LEU A 143 31.83 -9.80 16.69
C LEU A 143 32.66 -9.88 15.40
N ALA A 144 32.39 -8.99 14.44
CA ALA A 144 33.05 -8.95 13.16
C ALA A 144 34.06 -7.80 13.02
N ILE A 145 34.51 -7.21 14.15
CA ILE A 145 35.31 -5.98 14.15
C ILE A 145 36.56 -6.12 13.29
N ARG A 146 37.26 -7.25 13.36
CA ARG A 146 38.47 -7.50 12.55
C ARG A 146 38.21 -7.53 11.05
N LYS A 147 37.03 -7.99 10.62
CA LYS A 147 36.65 -8.11 9.19
C LYS A 147 36.02 -6.82 8.66
N LEU A 148 35.34 -6.07 9.52
CA LEU A 148 34.54 -4.90 9.18
C LEU A 148 35.16 -3.56 9.58
N TRP A 149 36.30 -3.53 10.28
CA TRP A 149 36.87 -2.28 10.76
C TRP A 149 37.26 -1.37 9.60
N ASP A 150 36.62 -0.21 9.58
CA ASP A 150 36.92 0.93 8.74
C ASP A 150 36.55 2.17 9.56
N ALA A 151 37.43 3.18 9.57
CA ALA A 151 37.21 4.40 10.36
C ALA A 151 35.87 5.06 10.00
N TRP A 152 35.45 4.97 8.74
CA TRP A 152 34.17 5.53 8.27
C TRP A 152 32.96 4.75 8.79
N ILE A 153 33.06 3.44 8.94
CA ILE A 153 31.97 2.61 9.48
C ILE A 153 31.81 2.86 10.97
N GLY A 154 32.93 2.95 11.70
CA GLY A 154 32.93 3.33 13.12
C GLY A 154 32.30 4.70 13.35
N LEU A 155 32.68 5.69 12.53
CA LEU A 155 32.08 7.04 12.58
C LEU A 155 30.58 7.01 12.23
N ALA A 156 30.17 6.27 11.20
CA ALA A 156 28.76 6.15 10.82
C ALA A 156 27.90 5.52 11.93
N LEU A 157 28.41 4.47 12.59
CA LEU A 157 27.76 3.85 13.75
C LEU A 157 27.66 4.84 14.92
N LEU A 158 28.73 5.56 15.23
CA LEU A 158 28.72 6.59 16.28
C LEU A 158 27.69 7.68 15.99
N LEU A 159 27.67 8.22 14.78
CA LEU A 159 26.71 9.24 14.37
C LEU A 159 25.26 8.72 14.42
N ALA A 160 25.03 7.46 14.03
CA ALA A 160 23.72 6.83 14.15
C ALA A 160 23.27 6.71 15.60
N LEU A 161 24.17 6.32 16.52
CA LEU A 161 23.89 6.22 17.96
C LEU A 161 23.61 7.58 18.59
N VAL A 162 24.43 8.58 18.28
CA VAL A 162 24.25 9.96 18.77
C VAL A 162 22.94 10.54 18.22
N GLY A 163 22.67 10.39 16.92
CA GLY A 163 21.42 10.83 16.31
C GLY A 163 20.20 10.16 16.92
N TYR A 164 20.28 8.86 17.21
CA TYR A 164 19.22 8.12 17.88
C TYR A 164 19.03 8.58 19.34
N ALA A 165 20.10 8.84 20.09
CA ALA A 165 20.05 9.35 21.45
C ALA A 165 19.41 10.76 21.51
N ILE A 166 19.76 11.65 20.57
CA ILE A 166 19.14 12.97 20.44
C ILE A 166 17.65 12.83 20.11
N LEU A 167 17.30 11.98 19.16
CA LEU A 167 15.91 11.69 18.79
C LEU A 167 15.10 11.23 20.03
N LEU A 168 15.68 10.32 20.81
CA LEU A 168 15.13 9.83 22.07
C LEU A 168 14.87 10.93 23.08
N TYR A 169 15.87 11.77 23.32
CA TYR A 169 15.81 12.86 24.27
C TYR A 169 14.70 13.85 23.90
N VAL A 170 14.64 14.26 22.62
CA VAL A 170 13.63 15.20 22.12
C VAL A 170 12.21 14.64 22.22
N LEU A 171 12.01 13.35 21.98
CA LEU A 171 10.69 12.72 22.00
C LEU A 171 10.18 12.42 23.41
N LEU A 172 11.08 12.03 24.32
CA LEU A 172 10.72 11.70 25.70
C LEU A 172 10.59 12.93 26.61
N GLU A 173 11.22 14.06 26.27
CA GLU A 173 11.15 15.28 27.07
C GLU A 173 10.05 16.25 26.58
N PRO A 174 8.89 16.32 27.26
CA PRO A 174 7.75 17.14 26.83
C PRO A 174 8.05 18.64 26.88
N LYS A 175 9.00 19.08 27.70
CA LYS A 175 9.37 20.50 27.81
C LYS A 175 9.98 21.03 26.51
N ILE A 176 10.73 20.21 25.78
CA ILE A 176 11.40 20.61 24.53
C ILE A 176 10.38 20.88 23.44
N LEU A 177 9.43 19.97 23.25
CA LEU A 177 8.36 20.13 22.24
C LEU A 177 7.46 21.33 22.56
N LYS A 178 7.15 21.57 23.83
CA LYS A 178 6.40 22.75 24.29
C LYS A 178 7.18 24.05 24.07
N TRP A 179 8.48 24.06 24.39
CA TRP A 179 9.36 25.21 24.15
C TRP A 179 9.48 25.54 22.66
N MET A 180 9.65 24.52 21.81
CA MET A 180 9.64 24.68 20.35
C MET A 180 8.30 25.24 19.86
N GLY A 181 7.17 24.76 20.40
CA GLY A 181 5.84 25.27 20.04
C GLY A 181 5.55 26.70 20.48
N ALA A 182 6.13 27.12 21.61
CA ALA A 182 5.97 28.48 22.13
C ALA A 182 6.84 29.50 21.39
N LYS A 183 8.02 29.10 20.89
CA LYS A 183 8.98 30.00 20.24
C LYS A 183 8.86 30.07 18.72
N ILE A 184 8.11 29.16 18.08
CA ILE A 184 7.97 29.15 16.62
C ILE A 184 6.71 29.95 16.20
N PRO A 185 6.86 31.09 15.50
CA PRO A 185 5.74 31.98 15.17
C PRO A 185 4.85 31.47 14.01
N VAL A 186 5.11 30.27 13.49
CA VAL A 186 4.44 29.73 12.31
C VAL A 186 3.20 28.93 12.72
N ALA A 187 2.01 29.44 12.41
CA ALA A 187 0.71 28.83 12.76
C ALA A 187 0.56 27.36 12.29
N PHE A 188 1.15 26.99 11.15
CA PHE A 188 1.19 25.61 10.67
C PHE A 188 2.00 24.69 11.61
N LEU A 189 3.17 25.14 12.07
CA LEU A 189 3.99 24.37 13.03
C LEU A 189 3.29 24.27 14.38
N ARG A 190 2.63 25.34 14.86
CA ARG A 190 1.86 25.31 16.10
C ARG A 190 0.72 24.29 16.05
N LYS A 191 0.01 24.21 14.92
CA LYS A 191 -1.06 23.22 14.68
C LYS A 191 -0.51 21.78 14.59
N LEU A 192 0.70 21.61 14.04
CA LEU A 192 1.41 20.33 14.00
C LEU A 192 1.82 19.89 15.41
N ILE A 193 2.37 20.81 16.21
CA ILE A 193 2.84 20.56 17.58
C ILE A 193 1.68 20.21 18.54
N ALA A 194 0.53 20.87 18.44
CA ALA A 194 -0.66 20.52 19.21
C ALA A 194 -1.19 19.09 18.88
N LYS A 195 -1.03 18.65 17.63
CA LYS A 195 -1.32 17.28 17.22
C LYS A 195 -0.30 16.28 17.80
N THR A 196 0.95 16.72 17.93
CA THR A 196 2.04 15.99 18.58
C THR A 196 1.83 15.85 20.09
N GLU A 197 1.20 16.80 20.79
CA GLU A 197 0.91 16.67 22.24
C GLU A 197 -0.08 15.54 22.57
N LYS A 198 -1.14 15.37 21.78
CA LYS A 198 -2.09 14.23 21.92
C LYS A 198 -1.41 12.88 21.64
N PHE A 199 -0.45 12.88 20.72
CA PHE A 199 0.36 11.71 20.41
C PHE A 199 1.38 11.42 21.52
N GLN A 200 2.05 12.45 22.04
CA GLN A 200 3.04 12.31 23.11
C GLN A 200 2.38 11.84 24.41
N SER A 201 1.20 12.36 24.76
CA SER A 201 0.44 11.90 25.93
C SER A 201 0.02 10.43 25.82
N ALA A 202 -0.42 9.97 24.64
CA ALA A 202 -0.70 8.56 24.41
C ALA A 202 0.58 7.69 24.44
N THR A 203 1.72 8.19 23.97
CA THR A 203 3.02 7.52 24.09
C THR A 203 3.52 7.48 25.54
N LEU A 204 3.30 8.53 26.33
CA LEU A 204 3.61 8.58 27.76
C LEU A 204 2.70 7.65 28.57
N ALA A 205 1.45 7.43 28.15
CA ALA A 205 0.58 6.44 28.78
C ALA A 205 1.16 5.01 28.71
N LEU A 206 1.90 4.68 27.64
CA LEU A 206 2.64 3.42 27.53
C LEU A 206 3.85 3.33 28.47
N LYS A 207 4.46 4.46 28.86
CA LYS A 207 5.59 4.48 29.80
C LYS A 207 5.24 3.79 31.13
N HIS A 208 3.98 3.88 31.55
CA HIS A 208 3.48 3.26 32.78
C HIS A 208 3.06 1.79 32.59
N LYS A 209 3.03 1.28 31.36
CA LYS A 209 2.67 -0.11 31.03
C LYS A 209 3.92 -0.95 30.77
N LYS A 210 4.74 -1.15 31.83
CA LYS A 210 6.06 -1.82 31.75
C LYS A 210 6.01 -3.19 31.06
N ALA A 211 5.01 -4.02 31.36
CA ALA A 211 4.88 -5.35 30.77
C ALA A 211 4.76 -5.31 29.23
N ALA A 212 3.98 -4.37 28.69
CA ALA A 212 3.81 -4.22 27.25
C ALA A 212 5.09 -3.73 26.56
N LEU A 213 5.86 -2.85 27.22
CA LEU A 213 7.15 -2.37 26.70
C LEU A 213 8.23 -3.46 26.73
N VAL A 214 8.32 -4.23 27.81
CA VAL A 214 9.24 -5.38 27.91
C VAL A 214 8.91 -6.41 26.84
N PHE A 215 7.62 -6.75 26.67
CA PHE A 215 7.17 -7.62 25.61
C PHE A 215 7.52 -7.08 24.22
N ALA A 216 7.26 -5.79 23.97
CA ALA A 216 7.58 -5.16 22.69
C ALA A 216 9.08 -5.18 22.38
N MET A 217 9.95 -5.03 23.38
CA MET A 217 11.40 -5.13 23.24
C MET A 217 11.83 -6.58 22.96
N ALA A 218 11.35 -7.55 23.75
CA ALA A 218 11.64 -8.97 23.54
C ALA A 218 11.16 -9.48 22.17
N ASN A 219 9.94 -9.10 21.77
CA ASN A 219 9.40 -9.43 20.45
C ASN A 219 10.18 -8.73 19.32
N SER A 220 10.77 -7.55 19.57
CA SER A 220 11.61 -6.89 18.55
C SER A 220 12.93 -7.64 18.37
N LEU A 221 13.54 -8.16 19.44
CA LEU A 221 14.69 -9.07 19.33
C LEU A 221 14.31 -10.36 18.60
N LEU A 222 13.18 -10.99 18.96
CA LEU A 222 12.65 -12.17 18.27
C LEU A 222 12.45 -11.90 16.77
N PHE A 223 11.85 -10.76 16.41
CA PHE A 223 11.67 -10.37 15.01
C PHE A 223 12.99 -10.35 14.26
N TYR A 224 14.05 -9.75 14.84
CA TYR A 224 15.33 -9.72 14.16
C TYR A 224 16.05 -11.07 14.14
N LEU A 225 15.85 -11.96 15.14
CA LEU A 225 16.34 -13.34 15.06
C LEU A 225 15.66 -14.12 13.92
N VAL A 226 14.34 -13.95 13.75
CA VAL A 226 13.61 -14.51 12.60
C VAL A 226 14.09 -13.86 11.30
N ALA A 227 14.43 -12.57 11.30
CA ALA A 227 14.99 -11.89 10.13
C ALA A 227 16.39 -12.42 9.76
N VAL A 228 17.23 -12.72 10.76
CA VAL A 228 18.53 -13.38 10.57
C VAL A 228 18.32 -14.76 9.96
N PHE A 229 17.39 -15.55 10.49
CA PHE A 229 17.05 -16.86 9.93
C PHE A 229 16.52 -16.75 8.50
N ASN A 230 15.72 -15.72 8.22
CA ASN A 230 15.23 -15.42 6.88
C ASN A 230 16.37 -15.13 5.89
N VAL A 231 17.35 -14.30 6.28
CA VAL A 231 18.55 -14.04 5.46
C VAL A 231 19.37 -15.31 5.30
N TYR A 232 19.52 -16.11 6.35
CA TYR A 232 20.23 -17.40 6.31
C TYR A 232 19.63 -18.36 5.28
N VAL A 233 18.33 -18.65 5.37
CA VAL A 233 17.65 -19.54 4.42
C VAL A 233 17.66 -18.96 3.01
N THR A 234 17.50 -17.64 2.87
CA THR A 234 17.60 -16.97 1.56
C THR A 234 19.02 -17.09 0.97
N THR A 235 20.04 -17.08 1.80
CA THR A 235 21.43 -17.24 1.35
C THR A 235 21.72 -18.69 0.95
N LEU A 236 21.17 -19.68 1.67
CA LEU A 236 21.27 -21.10 1.32
C LEU A 236 20.70 -21.44 -0.06
N VAL A 237 19.83 -20.59 -0.63
CA VAL A 237 19.39 -20.72 -2.02
C VAL A 237 20.57 -20.67 -2.98
N PHE A 238 21.54 -19.78 -2.74
CA PHE A 238 22.64 -19.50 -3.67
C PHE A 238 24.01 -19.96 -3.15
N HIS A 239 24.15 -20.19 -1.84
CA HIS A 239 25.41 -20.55 -1.23
C HIS A 239 25.20 -21.48 0.00
N PRO A 240 25.29 -22.80 -0.19
CA PRO A 240 25.06 -23.77 0.89
C PRO A 240 26.06 -23.70 2.06
N GLY A 241 27.26 -23.13 1.84
CA GLY A 241 28.33 -23.06 2.83
C GLY A 241 28.20 -21.94 3.87
N ILE A 242 27.15 -21.11 3.80
CA ILE A 242 26.98 -19.98 4.73
C ILE A 242 26.67 -20.46 6.15
N THR A 243 27.21 -19.78 7.16
CA THR A 243 26.87 -20.06 8.56
C THR A 243 25.79 -19.12 9.08
N LEU A 244 25.04 -19.56 10.10
CA LEU A 244 24.06 -18.71 10.77
C LEU A 244 24.72 -17.48 11.44
N ALA A 245 25.96 -17.63 11.91
CA ALA A 245 26.75 -16.55 12.51
C ALA A 245 27.08 -15.45 11.48
N ASP A 246 27.42 -15.82 10.25
CA ASP A 246 27.62 -14.84 9.17
C ASP A 246 26.34 -14.03 8.93
N CYS A 247 25.19 -14.70 8.85
CA CYS A 247 23.90 -14.02 8.66
C CYS A 247 23.49 -13.15 9.86
N PHE A 248 23.89 -13.53 11.08
CA PHE A 248 23.69 -12.71 12.29
C PHE A 248 24.49 -11.41 12.21
N ILE A 249 25.69 -11.42 11.62
CA ILE A 249 26.48 -10.22 11.37
C ILE A 249 25.88 -9.39 10.23
N ILE A 250 25.55 -10.03 9.11
CA ILE A 250 25.06 -9.37 7.89
C ILE A 250 23.76 -8.62 8.12
N THR A 251 22.78 -9.29 8.70
CA THR A 251 21.38 -8.82 8.73
C THR A 251 21.21 -7.45 9.39
N PRO A 252 21.66 -7.21 10.64
CA PRO A 252 21.45 -5.93 11.29
C PRO A 252 22.22 -4.79 10.61
N ILE A 253 23.41 -5.06 10.07
CA ILE A 253 24.21 -4.05 9.33
C ILE A 253 23.47 -3.63 8.05
N VAL A 254 23.02 -4.60 7.26
CA VAL A 254 22.24 -4.34 6.04
C VAL A 254 20.97 -3.55 6.38
N LEU A 255 20.22 -3.97 7.40
CA LEU A 255 18.99 -3.30 7.80
C LEU A 255 19.25 -1.85 8.24
N VAL A 256 20.30 -1.57 9.00
CA VAL A 256 20.68 -0.18 9.37
C VAL A 256 21.00 0.66 8.12
N ILE A 257 21.79 0.14 7.19
CA ILE A 257 22.14 0.86 5.95
C ILE A 257 20.88 1.15 5.12
N THR A 258 19.94 0.20 5.04
CA THR A 258 18.68 0.38 4.28
C THR A 258 17.69 1.37 4.91
N MET A 259 17.84 1.69 6.20
CA MET A 259 17.01 2.71 6.85
C MET A 259 17.39 4.13 6.45
N ILE A 260 18.57 4.34 5.87
CA ILE A 260 19.03 5.67 5.47
C ILE A 260 18.16 6.16 4.28
N PRO A 261 17.47 7.32 4.40
CA PRO A 261 16.50 7.78 3.41
C PRO A 261 17.17 8.49 2.20
N LEU A 262 18.24 7.91 1.64
CA LEU A 262 18.96 8.46 0.48
C LEU A 262 18.39 8.00 -0.87
N SER A 263 17.77 6.82 -0.94
CA SER A 263 17.23 6.26 -2.17
C SER A 263 15.73 5.97 -2.09
N ILE A 264 15.07 5.82 -3.24
CA ILE A 264 13.63 5.54 -3.31
C ILE A 264 13.41 4.09 -2.92
N GLY A 265 12.64 3.83 -1.86
CA GLY A 265 12.34 2.46 -1.43
C GLY A 265 13.57 1.62 -1.05
N GLY A 266 14.69 2.26 -0.70
CA GLY A 266 15.96 1.58 -0.44
C GLY A 266 16.58 0.90 -1.68
N ILE A 267 16.11 1.22 -2.89
CA ILE A 267 16.64 0.70 -4.16
C ILE A 267 18.10 1.15 -4.33
N GLY A 268 18.99 0.22 -4.66
CA GLY A 268 20.44 0.45 -4.79
C GLY A 268 21.18 0.41 -3.45
N LEU A 269 20.60 0.97 -2.38
CA LEU A 269 21.18 0.91 -1.03
C LEU A 269 21.13 -0.51 -0.47
N SER A 270 19.99 -1.20 -0.58
CA SER A 270 19.84 -2.57 -0.07
C SER A 270 20.77 -3.53 -0.80
N GLU A 271 20.77 -3.47 -2.13
CA GLU A 271 21.63 -4.27 -2.99
C GLU A 271 23.10 -4.01 -2.66
N GLY A 272 23.47 -2.73 -2.52
CA GLY A 272 24.83 -2.32 -2.18
C GLY A 272 25.25 -2.81 -0.80
N ALA A 273 24.36 -2.74 0.19
CA ALA A 273 24.61 -3.19 1.55
C ALA A 273 24.83 -4.70 1.63
N TYR A 274 24.03 -5.49 0.91
CA TYR A 274 24.23 -6.93 0.82
C TYR A 274 25.56 -7.26 0.12
N VAL A 275 25.83 -6.69 -1.06
CA VAL A 275 27.10 -6.90 -1.78
C VAL A 275 28.29 -6.50 -0.92
N PHE A 276 28.24 -5.33 -0.28
CA PHE A 276 29.29 -4.82 0.59
C PHE A 276 29.55 -5.76 1.78
N THR A 277 28.52 -6.16 2.51
CA THR A 277 28.69 -6.94 3.74
C THR A 277 29.12 -8.38 3.43
N PHE A 278 28.59 -8.97 2.36
CA PHE A 278 29.00 -10.30 1.88
C PHE A 278 30.48 -10.29 1.45
N THR A 279 30.89 -9.33 0.63
CA THR A 279 32.29 -9.23 0.17
C THR A 279 33.26 -9.02 1.33
N ARG A 280 32.91 -8.21 2.33
CA ARG A 280 33.73 -8.01 3.53
C ARG A 280 33.85 -9.26 4.42
N LEU A 281 32.88 -10.17 4.34
CA LEU A 281 32.94 -11.46 5.04
C LEU A 281 33.66 -12.55 4.25
N GLY A 282 34.16 -12.23 3.05
CA GLY A 282 34.88 -13.17 2.18
C GLY A 282 33.97 -13.95 1.22
N LEU A 283 32.71 -13.55 1.07
CA LEU A 283 31.75 -14.17 0.17
C LEU A 283 31.74 -13.44 -1.18
N VAL A 284 31.30 -14.15 -2.22
CA VAL A 284 31.17 -13.58 -3.57
C VAL A 284 30.07 -12.53 -3.59
N GLY A 285 30.35 -11.34 -4.15
CA GLY A 285 29.39 -10.24 -4.22
C GLY A 285 28.10 -10.58 -4.98
N ALA A 286 28.18 -11.46 -5.98
CA ALA A 286 27.02 -11.96 -6.73
C ALA A 286 26.00 -12.68 -5.84
N VAL A 287 26.45 -13.43 -4.81
CA VAL A 287 25.57 -14.06 -3.83
C VAL A 287 24.80 -13.00 -3.05
N GLY A 288 25.49 -11.96 -2.56
CA GLY A 288 24.84 -10.85 -1.86
C GLY A 288 23.80 -10.14 -2.72
N LEU A 289 24.10 -9.89 -3.99
CA LEU A 289 23.15 -9.27 -4.92
C LEU A 289 21.93 -10.16 -5.19
N SER A 290 22.12 -11.46 -5.40
CA SER A 290 21.04 -12.44 -5.58
C SER A 290 20.12 -12.52 -4.36
N VAL A 291 20.69 -12.52 -3.15
CA VAL A 291 19.93 -12.47 -1.90
C VAL A 291 19.11 -11.18 -1.80
N ALA A 292 19.70 -10.03 -2.14
CA ALA A 292 19.01 -8.74 -2.14
C ALA A 292 17.79 -8.74 -3.10
N PHE A 293 17.97 -9.25 -4.32
CA PHE A 293 16.89 -9.34 -5.30
C PHE A 293 15.80 -10.31 -4.86
N LEU A 294 16.14 -11.46 -4.29
CA LEU A 294 15.15 -12.41 -3.78
C LEU A 294 14.36 -11.82 -2.60
N MET A 295 15.03 -11.11 -1.69
CA MET A 295 14.38 -10.39 -0.59
C MET A 295 13.40 -9.31 -1.11
N ARG A 296 13.79 -8.57 -2.15
CA ARG A 296 12.93 -7.58 -2.80
C ARG A 296 11.75 -8.22 -3.52
N ALA A 297 11.95 -9.32 -4.22
CA ALA A 297 10.89 -10.07 -4.88
C ALA A 297 9.85 -10.57 -3.86
N LYS A 298 10.29 -11.10 -2.70
CA LYS A 298 9.41 -11.51 -1.60
C LYS A 298 8.59 -10.32 -1.06
N ALA A 299 9.22 -9.16 -0.86
CA ALA A 299 8.51 -7.96 -0.44
C ALA A 299 7.48 -7.50 -1.48
N LEU A 300 7.79 -7.59 -2.78
CA LEU A 300 6.87 -7.29 -3.87
C LEU A 300 5.67 -8.24 -3.87
N VAL A 301 5.88 -9.54 -3.69
CA VAL A 301 4.80 -10.54 -3.60
C VAL A 301 3.87 -10.20 -2.43
N ALA A 302 4.42 -9.92 -1.24
CA ALA A 302 3.62 -9.49 -0.08
C ALA A 302 2.87 -8.18 -0.37
N GLY A 303 3.49 -7.25 -1.10
CA GLY A 303 2.88 -6.00 -1.53
C GLY A 303 1.72 -6.20 -2.52
N ILE A 304 1.87 -7.10 -3.50
CA ILE A 304 0.78 -7.43 -4.45
C ILE A 304 -0.41 -8.03 -3.70
N VAL A 305 -0.16 -9.01 -2.82
CA VAL A 305 -1.21 -9.61 -1.97
C VAL A 305 -1.90 -8.54 -1.10
N GLY A 306 -1.12 -7.60 -0.56
CA GLY A 306 -1.66 -6.47 0.21
C GLY A 306 -2.50 -5.50 -0.61
N GLY A 307 -2.09 -5.22 -1.85
CA GLY A 307 -2.83 -4.36 -2.77
C GLY A 307 -4.16 -4.98 -3.19
N ILE A 308 -4.16 -6.29 -3.46
CA ILE A 308 -5.37 -7.08 -3.73
C ILE A 308 -6.30 -7.05 -2.50
N TYR A 309 -5.79 -7.30 -1.29
CA TYR A 309 -6.62 -7.24 -0.09
C TYR A 309 -7.16 -5.81 0.14
N TYR A 310 -6.34 -4.78 -0.08
CA TYR A 310 -6.75 -3.38 0.08
C TYR A 310 -7.87 -2.98 -0.89
N SER A 311 -7.88 -3.49 -2.12
CA SER A 311 -8.96 -3.21 -3.07
C SER A 311 -10.29 -3.82 -2.61
N PHE A 312 -10.27 -5.01 -2.00
CA PHE A 312 -11.45 -5.62 -1.36
C PHE A 312 -11.85 -4.94 -0.06
N MET A 313 -10.92 -4.26 0.62
CA MET A 313 -11.18 -3.49 1.85
C MET A 313 -11.93 -2.18 1.58
N GLY A 314 -12.35 -1.94 0.33
CA GLY A 314 -13.07 -0.77 -0.17
C GLY A 314 -13.63 0.10 0.94
N MET A 315 -13.13 1.33 1.05
CA MET A 315 -13.56 2.30 2.06
C MET A 315 -15.09 2.30 2.11
N GLY A 316 -15.64 1.62 3.12
CA GLY A 316 -17.06 1.65 3.39
C GLY A 316 -17.43 3.11 3.55
N ILE A 317 -18.18 3.63 2.58
CA ILE A 317 -18.95 4.84 2.78
C ILE A 317 -19.95 4.41 3.84
N LYS A 318 -19.70 4.82 5.09
CA LYS A 318 -20.73 4.77 6.10
C LYS A 318 -21.91 5.57 5.54
N GLU A 319 -23.07 4.94 5.58
CA GLU A 319 -24.37 5.47 5.21
C GLU A 319 -24.52 6.91 5.70
N GLU A 320 -24.60 7.83 4.74
CA GLU A 320 -25.20 9.15 4.92
C GLU A 320 -26.45 9.26 4.04
N LEU A 321 -27.03 8.10 3.67
CA LEU A 321 -28.35 7.94 3.06
C LEU A 321 -29.29 7.34 4.11
N SER A 322 -29.56 8.11 5.16
CA SER A 322 -30.72 7.89 6.04
C SER A 322 -31.33 9.26 6.35
N GLY A 323 -31.79 9.93 5.29
CA GLY A 323 -32.99 10.75 5.42
C GLY A 323 -34.19 9.83 5.60
N PRO A 324 -35.26 10.27 6.28
CA PRO A 324 -36.47 9.46 6.39
C PRO A 324 -36.97 9.13 4.98
N ALA A 325 -36.90 7.86 4.60
CA ALA A 325 -37.51 7.39 3.37
C ALA A 325 -39.02 7.50 3.56
N GLU A 326 -39.67 8.46 2.90
CA GLU A 326 -41.10 8.35 2.66
C GLU A 326 -41.30 7.11 1.77
N MET A 327 -41.65 6.00 2.40
CA MET A 327 -42.14 4.83 1.68
C MET A 327 -43.52 5.19 1.12
N LYS A 328 -43.56 5.58 -0.15
CA LYS A 328 -44.78 5.43 -0.94
C LYS A 328 -44.94 3.95 -1.27
N THR A 329 -45.92 3.31 -0.65
CA THR A 329 -46.47 2.04 -1.13
C THR A 329 -47.16 2.31 -2.46
N VAL A 330 -46.57 1.80 -3.54
CA VAL A 330 -47.19 1.76 -4.86
C VAL A 330 -47.91 0.41 -4.92
N ASP A 331 -49.23 0.43 -5.06
CA ASP A 331 -50.04 -0.79 -5.17
C ASP A 331 -50.42 -1.05 -6.64
N ASP A 332 -50.90 -2.27 -6.94
CA ASP A 332 -51.31 -2.70 -8.30
C ASP A 332 -52.37 -1.79 -8.95
N GLY A 333 -53.06 -0.95 -8.16
CA GLY A 333 -54.02 0.05 -8.64
C GLY A 333 -53.38 1.33 -9.22
N ASP A 334 -52.10 1.57 -8.95
CA ASP A 334 -51.40 2.81 -9.35
C ASP A 334 -50.78 2.72 -10.76
N VAL A 335 -50.87 1.54 -11.41
CA VAL A 335 -50.26 1.29 -12.73
C VAL A 335 -51.32 0.77 -13.71
N GLN A 336 -51.60 1.53 -14.77
CA GLN A 336 -52.48 1.06 -15.85
C GLN A 336 -51.73 0.07 -16.76
N GLY A 337 -51.99 -1.23 -16.59
CA GLY A 337 -51.54 -2.31 -17.48
C GLY A 337 -51.01 -3.54 -16.74
N LYS A 338 -50.93 -4.69 -17.43
CA LYS A 338 -50.22 -5.87 -16.88
C LYS A 338 -48.73 -5.52 -16.73
N VAL A 339 -48.26 -5.40 -15.50
CA VAL A 339 -46.82 -5.28 -15.20
C VAL A 339 -46.24 -6.68 -15.11
N ASP A 340 -45.72 -7.20 -16.22
CA ASP A 340 -44.81 -8.35 -16.15
C ASP A 340 -43.51 -7.86 -15.51
N TYR A 341 -43.28 -8.19 -14.24
CA TYR A 341 -42.02 -7.94 -13.55
C TYR A 341 -40.91 -8.81 -14.16
N PHE A 342 -40.38 -8.39 -15.31
CA PHE A 342 -39.17 -8.98 -15.89
C PHE A 342 -37.95 -8.46 -15.11
N SER A 343 -37.71 -9.03 -13.94
CA SER A 343 -36.42 -8.88 -13.27
C SER A 343 -35.40 -9.71 -14.06
N GLY A 344 -34.71 -9.08 -15.03
CA GLY A 344 -33.67 -9.72 -15.83
C GLY A 344 -32.52 -10.34 -15.01
N PHE A 345 -32.42 -10.01 -13.72
CA PHE A 345 -31.53 -10.70 -12.78
C PHE A 345 -31.99 -12.14 -12.52
N GLU A 346 -33.29 -12.35 -12.28
CA GLU A 346 -33.85 -13.69 -12.09
C GLU A 346 -33.76 -14.51 -13.37
N ASP A 347 -33.98 -13.93 -14.54
CA ASP A 347 -33.82 -14.64 -15.82
C ASP A 347 -32.37 -15.08 -16.08
N VAL A 348 -31.39 -14.21 -15.85
CA VAL A 348 -29.97 -14.57 -15.99
C VAL A 348 -29.57 -15.63 -14.95
N MET A 349 -30.08 -15.53 -13.73
CA MET A 349 -29.80 -16.49 -12.66
C MET A 349 -30.49 -17.84 -12.88
N ARG A 350 -31.68 -17.87 -13.50
CA ARG A 350 -32.45 -19.09 -13.84
C ARG A 350 -31.90 -19.81 -15.07
N ARG A 351 -31.18 -19.14 -15.97
CA ARG A 351 -30.51 -19.79 -17.12
C ARG A 351 -29.44 -20.79 -16.67
N LYS A 352 -29.41 -21.98 -17.30
CA LYS A 352 -28.34 -22.99 -17.15
C LYS A 352 -27.05 -22.52 -17.85
N LYS A 353 -26.39 -21.49 -17.29
CA LYS A 353 -25.07 -20.99 -17.71
C LYS A 353 -24.05 -21.14 -16.58
N SER A 354 -22.76 -21.22 -16.93
CA SER A 354 -21.68 -21.19 -15.94
C SER A 354 -21.66 -19.84 -15.21
N PRO A 355 -21.13 -19.77 -13.97
CA PRO A 355 -21.02 -18.50 -13.23
C PRO A 355 -20.27 -17.41 -13.99
N LEU A 356 -19.22 -17.79 -14.73
CA LEU A 356 -18.46 -16.87 -15.57
C LEU A 356 -19.31 -16.31 -16.71
N ALA A 357 -20.05 -17.16 -17.42
CA ALA A 357 -20.92 -16.72 -18.51
C ALA A 357 -22.06 -15.81 -17.99
N LYS A 358 -22.60 -16.07 -16.80
CA LYS A 358 -23.56 -15.17 -16.14
C LYS A 358 -22.95 -13.83 -15.81
N TYR A 359 -21.73 -13.82 -15.27
CA TYR A 359 -21.00 -12.58 -14.97
C TYR A 359 -20.72 -11.77 -16.24
N GLN A 360 -20.25 -12.43 -17.30
CA GLN A 360 -20.02 -11.81 -18.61
C GLN A 360 -21.31 -11.16 -19.16
N ASP A 361 -22.43 -11.88 -19.14
CA ASP A 361 -23.74 -11.35 -19.56
C ASP A 361 -24.16 -10.10 -18.75
N ILE A 362 -23.86 -10.06 -17.45
CA ILE A 362 -24.27 -8.95 -16.57
C ILE A 362 -23.36 -7.73 -16.77
N VAL A 363 -22.05 -7.94 -16.93
CA VAL A 363 -21.06 -6.87 -16.87
C VAL A 363 -20.70 -6.32 -18.24
N ILE A 364 -20.37 -7.18 -19.19
CA ILE A 364 -19.92 -6.77 -20.54
C ILE A 364 -20.99 -6.99 -21.62
N GLY A 365 -21.91 -7.93 -21.41
CA GLY A 365 -22.99 -8.25 -22.35
C GLY A 365 -22.54 -9.06 -23.58
N ASN A 366 -21.34 -9.63 -23.56
CA ASN A 366 -20.82 -10.51 -24.61
C ASN A 366 -20.01 -11.66 -24.01
N GLY A 367 -19.81 -12.73 -24.78
CA GLY A 367 -19.03 -13.91 -24.35
C GLY A 367 -17.51 -13.77 -24.47
N SER A 368 -16.99 -12.58 -24.81
CA SER A 368 -15.56 -12.40 -25.08
C SER A 368 -14.75 -12.34 -23.80
N LEU A 369 -13.85 -13.30 -23.61
CA LEU A 369 -12.89 -13.31 -22.51
C LEU A 369 -11.91 -12.12 -22.60
N TRP A 370 -11.57 -11.69 -23.82
CA TRP A 370 -10.68 -10.55 -24.01
C TRP A 370 -11.30 -9.25 -23.53
N GLU A 371 -12.57 -9.00 -23.88
CA GLU A 371 -13.29 -7.80 -23.43
C GLU A 371 -13.52 -7.83 -21.92
N LEU A 372 -13.76 -9.02 -21.34
CA LEU A 372 -13.81 -9.21 -19.89
C LEU A 372 -12.48 -8.83 -19.23
N CYS A 373 -11.37 -9.44 -19.65
CA CYS A 373 -10.05 -9.18 -19.08
C CYS A 373 -9.66 -7.70 -19.21
N LYS A 374 -9.98 -7.09 -20.36
CA LYS A 374 -9.74 -5.66 -20.61
C LYS A 374 -10.57 -4.79 -19.67
N TYR A 375 -11.86 -5.12 -19.51
CA TYR A 375 -12.74 -4.44 -18.56
C TYR A 375 -12.18 -4.52 -17.14
N GLU A 376 -11.93 -5.74 -16.65
CA GLU A 376 -11.44 -6.00 -15.29
C GLU A 376 -10.09 -5.32 -15.03
N LEU A 377 -9.15 -5.37 -15.97
CA LEU A 377 -7.86 -4.71 -15.81
C LEU A 377 -8.00 -3.19 -15.69
N ILE A 378 -8.83 -2.57 -16.53
CA ILE A 378 -9.02 -1.12 -16.55
C ILE A 378 -9.78 -0.65 -15.30
N THR A 379 -10.83 -1.37 -14.91
CA THR A 379 -11.60 -1.02 -13.71
C THR A 379 -10.80 -1.28 -12.43
N ALA A 380 -10.10 -2.41 -12.32
CA ALA A 380 -9.26 -2.74 -11.16
C ALA A 380 -8.13 -1.72 -10.95
N LEU A 381 -7.47 -1.27 -12.01
CA LEU A 381 -6.38 -0.29 -11.90
C LEU A 381 -6.89 1.13 -11.65
N TRP A 382 -7.95 1.55 -12.33
CA TRP A 382 -8.27 2.98 -12.46
C TRP A 382 -9.60 3.41 -11.86
N ALA A 383 -10.56 2.52 -11.62
CA ALA A 383 -11.87 2.92 -11.09
C ALA A 383 -11.74 3.55 -9.69
N ALA A 384 -11.05 2.88 -8.77
CA ALA A 384 -10.86 3.35 -7.39
C ALA A 384 -9.65 4.30 -7.21
N CYS A 385 -8.80 4.45 -8.23
CA CYS A 385 -7.55 5.20 -8.13
C CYS A 385 -7.83 6.67 -7.77
N PRO A 386 -7.32 7.18 -6.62
CA PRO A 386 -7.60 8.54 -6.19
C PRO A 386 -6.68 9.57 -6.83
N GLY A 387 -7.07 10.84 -6.72
CA GLY A 387 -6.25 11.99 -7.12
C GLY A 387 -6.09 12.17 -8.63
N VAL A 388 -5.10 12.98 -9.00
CA VAL A 388 -4.87 13.44 -10.38
C VAL A 388 -4.51 12.29 -11.33
N ILE A 389 -3.77 11.28 -10.84
CA ILE A 389 -3.41 10.11 -11.65
C ILE A 389 -4.67 9.34 -12.02
N GLY A 390 -5.52 9.00 -11.06
CA GLY A 390 -6.78 8.31 -11.35
C GLY A 390 -7.71 9.13 -12.25
N TYR A 391 -7.76 10.45 -12.04
CA TYR A 391 -8.53 11.37 -12.88
C TYR A 391 -8.11 11.28 -14.36
N PHE A 392 -6.81 11.45 -14.66
CA PHE A 392 -6.32 11.36 -16.04
C PHE A 392 -6.40 9.95 -16.60
N SER A 393 -6.06 8.94 -15.81
CA SER A 393 -6.12 7.55 -16.25
C SER A 393 -7.52 7.14 -16.68
N ARG A 394 -8.58 7.54 -15.96
CA ARG A 394 -9.95 7.23 -16.38
C ARG A 394 -10.31 7.88 -17.71
N GLN A 395 -9.93 9.13 -17.95
CA GLN A 395 -10.13 9.81 -19.24
C GLN A 395 -9.42 9.13 -20.41
N VAL A 396 -8.26 8.53 -20.14
CA VAL A 396 -7.47 7.82 -21.16
C VAL A 396 -8.02 6.42 -21.36
N PHE A 397 -8.13 5.62 -20.31
CA PHE A 397 -8.37 4.18 -20.44
C PHE A 397 -9.85 3.82 -20.58
N TYR A 398 -10.80 4.64 -20.11
CA TYR A 398 -12.22 4.28 -20.24
C TYR A 398 -12.70 4.25 -21.70
N ARG A 399 -11.99 4.93 -22.62
CA ARG A 399 -12.28 4.86 -24.06
C ARG A 399 -12.20 3.45 -24.63
N PHE A 400 -11.46 2.56 -23.97
CA PHE A 400 -11.30 1.18 -24.43
C PHE A 400 -12.46 0.27 -24.02
N ILE A 401 -13.26 0.68 -23.02
CA ILE A 401 -14.40 -0.10 -22.48
C ILE A 401 -15.75 0.53 -22.81
N LEU A 402 -15.77 1.84 -23.10
CA LEU A 402 -16.95 2.56 -23.59
C LEU A 402 -17.08 2.49 -25.12
N GLY A 403 -18.28 2.81 -25.63
CA GLY A 403 -18.55 2.93 -27.07
C GLY A 403 -17.89 4.17 -27.67
N SER A 404 -18.12 5.34 -27.07
CA SER A 404 -17.41 6.57 -27.41
C SER A 404 -17.29 7.52 -26.22
N ILE A 405 -16.24 8.34 -26.22
CA ILE A 405 -16.03 9.40 -25.23
C ILE A 405 -15.54 10.66 -25.95
N GLY A 406 -16.31 11.73 -25.85
CA GLY A 406 -15.93 13.03 -26.37
C GLY A 406 -14.76 13.68 -25.61
N LYS A 407 -14.07 14.59 -26.30
CA LYS A 407 -12.91 15.31 -25.73
C LYS A 407 -13.30 16.09 -24.48
N GLY A 408 -12.48 15.99 -23.45
CA GLY A 408 -12.65 16.73 -22.19
C GLY A 408 -13.64 16.10 -21.22
N SER A 409 -14.22 14.94 -21.54
CA SER A 409 -15.12 14.23 -20.62
C SER A 409 -14.34 13.58 -19.46
N VAL A 410 -14.97 13.49 -18.29
CA VAL A 410 -14.33 13.20 -17.00
C VAL A 410 -15.14 12.15 -16.25
N PHE A 411 -14.43 11.27 -15.53
CA PHE A 411 -15.04 10.26 -14.66
C PHE A 411 -14.47 10.36 -13.24
N GLY A 412 -15.37 10.40 -12.26
CA GLY A 412 -15.09 10.31 -10.84
C GLY A 412 -14.61 8.91 -10.44
N LYS A 413 -14.34 8.72 -9.14
CA LYS A 413 -13.98 7.40 -8.60
C LYS A 413 -15.18 6.47 -8.67
N ASN A 414 -14.91 5.20 -9.00
CA ASN A 414 -15.87 4.10 -8.92
C ASN A 414 -17.16 4.35 -9.72
N VAL A 415 -17.06 4.97 -10.89
CA VAL A 415 -18.17 4.97 -11.87
C VAL A 415 -18.38 3.54 -12.35
N THR A 416 -19.54 2.98 -12.10
CA THR A 416 -19.89 1.62 -12.51
C THR A 416 -20.37 1.63 -13.94
N ILE A 417 -19.64 0.96 -14.83
CA ILE A 417 -20.00 0.87 -16.25
C ILE A 417 -20.39 -0.58 -16.55
N ARG A 418 -21.60 -0.81 -17.03
CA ARG A 418 -22.04 -2.12 -17.54
C ARG A 418 -22.45 -1.99 -18.99
N HIS A 419 -22.09 -2.99 -19.78
CA HIS A 419 -22.31 -2.99 -21.23
C HIS A 419 -21.71 -1.73 -21.88
N GLY A 420 -20.48 -1.38 -21.49
CA GLY A 420 -19.85 -0.10 -21.83
C GLY A 420 -19.83 0.24 -23.32
N LYS A 421 -19.73 -0.75 -24.19
CA LYS A 421 -19.77 -0.57 -25.66
C LYS A 421 -21.07 0.03 -26.19
N LYS A 422 -22.13 0.02 -25.41
CA LYS A 422 -23.44 0.61 -25.71
C LYS A 422 -23.63 2.00 -25.08
N ILE A 423 -22.57 2.57 -24.50
CA ILE A 423 -22.60 3.85 -23.81
C ILE A 423 -21.72 4.85 -24.58
N PHE A 424 -22.32 5.98 -24.95
CA PHE A 424 -21.74 7.02 -25.80
C PHE A 424 -21.82 8.37 -25.10
N LEU A 425 -20.68 9.05 -24.96
CA LEU A 425 -20.61 10.36 -24.30
C LEU A 425 -20.12 11.43 -25.27
N GLY A 426 -20.81 12.56 -25.29
CA GLY A 426 -20.40 13.79 -25.96
C GLY A 426 -19.16 14.43 -25.32
N LYS A 427 -18.85 15.66 -25.78
CA LYS A 427 -17.68 16.42 -25.29
C LYS A 427 -17.95 16.96 -23.89
N ARG A 428 -16.91 17.08 -23.07
CA ARG A 428 -16.95 17.73 -21.74
C ARG A 428 -18.05 17.20 -20.80
N CYS A 429 -18.44 15.93 -20.93
CA CYS A 429 -19.35 15.30 -19.99
C CYS A 429 -18.65 15.03 -18.65
N VAL A 430 -19.39 15.07 -17.55
CA VAL A 430 -18.86 14.75 -16.23
C VAL A 430 -19.74 13.67 -15.61
N ALA A 431 -19.14 12.51 -15.30
CA ALA A 431 -19.77 11.49 -14.47
C ALA A 431 -19.09 11.50 -13.11
N GLU A 432 -19.78 11.96 -12.07
CA GLU A 432 -19.22 12.04 -10.71
C GLU A 432 -19.10 10.68 -10.03
N GLU A 433 -18.50 10.67 -8.85
CA GLU A 433 -18.15 9.45 -8.11
C GLU A 433 -19.39 8.57 -7.87
N TYR A 434 -19.22 7.25 -7.96
CA TYR A 434 -20.27 6.26 -7.69
C TYR A 434 -21.51 6.35 -8.58
N SER A 435 -21.48 7.14 -9.66
CA SER A 435 -22.51 7.05 -10.69
C SER A 435 -22.47 5.69 -11.38
N MET A 436 -23.63 5.23 -11.86
CA MET A 436 -23.78 3.96 -12.56
C MET A 436 -24.38 4.19 -13.95
N LEU A 437 -23.71 3.66 -14.96
CA LEU A 437 -24.16 3.65 -16.36
C LEU A 437 -24.30 2.20 -16.81
N SER A 438 -25.52 1.75 -17.09
CA SER A 438 -25.82 0.36 -17.44
C SER A 438 -26.76 0.27 -18.63
N ALA A 439 -26.22 -0.03 -19.81
CA ALA A 439 -26.98 -0.25 -21.04
C ALA A 439 -27.27 -1.74 -21.27
N GLN A 440 -27.93 -2.39 -20.31
CA GLN A 440 -28.20 -3.82 -20.38
C GLN A 440 -29.31 -4.09 -21.40
N GLY A 441 -29.34 -5.30 -21.98
CA GLY A 441 -30.40 -5.73 -22.88
C GLY A 441 -29.90 -6.07 -24.28
N ASP A 442 -30.83 -6.07 -25.23
CA ASP A 442 -30.64 -6.36 -26.65
C ASP A 442 -29.70 -5.39 -27.37
N GLU A 443 -29.46 -5.63 -28.67
CA GLU A 443 -28.57 -4.81 -29.50
C GLU A 443 -29.03 -3.36 -29.66
N HIS A 444 -30.31 -3.07 -29.41
CA HIS A 444 -30.89 -1.74 -29.48
C HIS A 444 -30.72 -0.93 -28.20
N SER A 445 -30.31 -1.58 -27.11
CA SER A 445 -30.10 -0.92 -25.82
C SER A 445 -28.90 0.03 -25.88
N ALA A 446 -29.09 1.29 -25.47
CA ALA A 446 -28.01 2.28 -25.50
C ALA A 446 -28.20 3.39 -24.45
N ILE A 447 -27.09 3.99 -24.00
CA ILE A 447 -27.10 5.24 -23.25
C ILE A 447 -26.28 6.26 -24.04
N THR A 448 -26.90 7.38 -24.40
CA THR A 448 -26.27 8.47 -25.16
C THR A 448 -26.36 9.76 -24.35
N LEU A 449 -25.21 10.32 -24.01
CA LEU A 449 -25.09 11.64 -23.38
C LEU A 449 -24.63 12.66 -24.43
N GLY A 450 -25.36 13.77 -24.53
CA GLY A 450 -24.99 14.93 -25.32
C GLY A 450 -23.71 15.62 -24.83
N ASN A 451 -23.39 16.80 -25.38
CA ASN A 451 -22.26 17.59 -24.91
C ASN A 451 -22.56 18.25 -23.56
N GLU A 452 -21.55 18.37 -22.70
CA GLU A 452 -21.65 19.09 -21.42
C GLU A 452 -22.72 18.55 -20.47
N VAL A 453 -23.00 17.24 -20.54
CA VAL A 453 -23.87 16.58 -19.58
C VAL A 453 -23.13 16.33 -18.26
N LEU A 454 -23.74 16.74 -17.14
CA LEU A 454 -23.26 16.46 -15.80
C LEU A 454 -24.15 15.44 -15.11
N LEU A 455 -23.55 14.33 -14.66
CA LEU A 455 -24.18 13.34 -13.81
C LEU A 455 -23.56 13.47 -12.42
N GLY A 456 -24.40 13.85 -11.46
CA GLY A 456 -24.03 14.01 -10.06
C GLY A 456 -23.61 12.69 -9.41
N ARG A 457 -23.06 12.82 -8.21
CA ARG A 457 -22.63 11.66 -7.41
C ARG A 457 -23.79 10.69 -7.21
N GLY A 458 -23.53 9.40 -7.40
CA GLY A 458 -24.52 8.35 -7.13
C GLY A 458 -25.68 8.28 -8.13
N THR A 459 -25.69 9.10 -9.19
CA THR A 459 -26.71 9.01 -10.25
C THR A 459 -26.68 7.64 -10.92
N VAL A 460 -27.84 7.00 -11.05
CA VAL A 460 -27.99 5.71 -11.74
C VAL A 460 -28.76 5.91 -13.04
N LEU A 461 -28.09 5.68 -14.17
CA LEU A 461 -28.72 5.55 -15.49
C LEU A 461 -28.65 4.09 -15.91
N SER A 462 -29.80 3.43 -15.90
CA SER A 462 -29.90 2.01 -16.26
C SER A 462 -31.07 1.77 -17.19
N THR A 463 -30.82 1.08 -18.29
CA THR A 463 -31.83 0.62 -19.25
C THR A 463 -31.72 -0.89 -19.46
N ARG A 464 -32.84 -1.51 -19.86
CA ARG A 464 -32.98 -2.92 -20.24
C ARG A 464 -33.87 -3.00 -21.50
N ASN A 465 -33.29 -3.38 -22.64
CA ASN A 465 -34.01 -3.45 -23.92
C ASN A 465 -34.61 -2.09 -24.35
N GLY A 466 -33.86 -1.01 -24.11
CA GLY A 466 -34.31 0.35 -24.37
C GLY A 466 -33.18 1.36 -24.40
N THR A 467 -33.48 2.59 -24.79
CA THR A 467 -32.49 3.65 -24.95
C THR A 467 -32.72 4.79 -23.95
N ILE A 468 -31.62 5.35 -23.42
CA ILE A 468 -31.63 6.59 -22.64
C ILE A 468 -30.81 7.62 -23.40
N SER A 469 -31.43 8.75 -23.74
CA SER A 469 -30.77 9.87 -24.40
C SER A 469 -30.92 11.12 -23.55
N ILE A 470 -29.80 11.71 -23.13
CA ILE A 470 -29.78 12.97 -22.37
C ILE A 470 -29.18 14.04 -23.27
N GLY A 471 -29.93 15.12 -23.50
CA GLY A 471 -29.55 16.21 -24.39
C GLY A 471 -28.39 17.05 -23.86
N ASP A 472 -27.82 17.88 -24.74
CA ASP A 472 -26.71 18.77 -24.42
C ASP A 472 -27.04 19.70 -23.23
N TYR A 473 -26.01 20.06 -22.44
CA TYR A 473 -26.08 20.98 -21.29
C TYR A 473 -27.03 20.55 -20.16
N SER A 474 -27.36 19.25 -20.10
CA SER A 474 -28.21 18.70 -19.04
C SER A 474 -27.43 18.43 -17.75
N ASN A 475 -28.06 18.67 -16.60
CA ASN A 475 -27.51 18.33 -15.30
C ASN A 475 -28.49 17.40 -14.55
N ILE A 476 -28.03 16.19 -14.23
CA ILE A 476 -28.74 15.27 -13.35
C ILE A 476 -28.08 15.34 -11.97
N GLY A 477 -28.84 15.79 -10.97
CA GLY A 477 -28.35 15.98 -9.60
C GLY A 477 -27.86 14.68 -8.94
N ALA A 478 -27.14 14.85 -7.83
CA ALA A 478 -26.68 13.73 -7.01
C ALA A 478 -27.86 13.01 -6.35
N ASN A 479 -27.72 11.70 -6.18
CA ASN A 479 -28.66 10.83 -5.48
C ASN A 479 -28.21 10.56 -4.04
#